data_AF-E0MMM3-F1
#
_entry.id   AF-E0MMM3-F1
#
_cell.length_a   1.000
_cell.length_b   1.000
_cell.length_c   1.000
_cell.angle_alpha   90.00
_cell.angle_beta   90.00
_cell.angle_gamma   90.00
#
_symmetry.space_group_name_H-M   'P 1'
#
loop_
_entity.id
_entity.type
_entity.pdbx_description
1 polymer ?
#
loop_
_entity_poly.entity_id
_entity_poly.type
_entity_poly.pdbx_seq_one_letter_code
_entity_poly.pdbx_strand_id
1 'polypeptide(L)'
;MPITAAEQYLIELINRARLDPQAEADRNVDLAGDINRFNTGTDLGNHSRAPLAMNNALSNAAADHSQHMIAVDAFAHSGIGDGNPQSRANDAGYDPTDNTPYVGENISRRGSSGNIDLDNAIDSHHNGLVKSFGHWNNMLRDNYREIGVGQEAGQYTSGGRTWNGSHLTEKFGSDFSSTFLTGVFYNDADENNFYGIGEAIGGQFISVAGRGDVAAAAGGYDITITGLSDWQTVSYANMNVSVQLQGVNVKLDIVNLSEVHTSTNIVVQSGVAEVHLLGREDLSVTGGNAAEYIYGNSGANTINGAGGTDVMAGGKGNDVYTVDHSSDKVIEKAGEGYDNVYSSVDYILDPDQEVESVILTENAVTLRGDNSDNQLFGNGLTNVIDGRGGTDYMLGLGGADIFQIGPENGAVDIIGDFSKAEGDRIAFAGFNAATTTVHQVSVVSFEVRDASNGLVQQFQLFDAYAAPTYSGGALIEGTDYYFG
;
A
#
# COMPACT_ATOMS: atom_id res chain seq x y z
N MET A 1 -26.69 -20.75 6.72
CA MET A 1 -27.24 -20.16 5.48
C MET A 1 -26.07 -19.58 4.71
N PRO A 2 -26.08 -19.58 3.36
CA PRO A 2 -25.06 -18.85 2.61
C PRO A 2 -25.18 -17.36 2.96
N ILE A 3 -24.05 -16.71 3.15
CA ILE A 3 -23.98 -15.27 3.39
C ILE A 3 -24.52 -14.51 2.16
N THR A 4 -25.22 -13.40 2.40
CA THR A 4 -25.73 -12.52 1.34
C THR A 4 -24.64 -11.60 0.80
N ALA A 5 -24.89 -10.96 -0.35
CA ALA A 5 -23.96 -9.98 -0.93
C ALA A 5 -23.73 -8.77 -0.01
N ALA A 6 -24.77 -8.29 0.68
CA ALA A 6 -24.68 -7.19 1.65
C ALA A 6 -23.83 -7.58 2.87
N GLU A 7 -24.02 -8.79 3.40
CA GLU A 7 -23.23 -9.27 4.53
C GLU A 7 -21.75 -9.51 4.16
N GLN A 8 -21.46 -10.01 2.95
CA GLN A 8 -20.08 -10.08 2.45
C GLN A 8 -19.48 -8.67 2.33
N TYR A 9 -20.21 -7.73 1.75
CA TYR A 9 -19.77 -6.33 1.64
C TYR A 9 -19.42 -5.74 3.01
N LEU A 10 -20.21 -6.03 4.06
CA LEU A 10 -19.87 -5.60 5.41
C LEU A 10 -18.57 -6.24 5.94
N ILE A 11 -18.33 -7.52 5.65
CA ILE A 11 -17.05 -8.17 6.00
C ILE A 11 -15.89 -7.44 5.32
N GLU A 12 -16.03 -7.05 4.06
CA GLU A 12 -15.01 -6.27 3.33
C GLU A 12 -14.81 -4.88 3.93
N LEU A 13 -15.88 -4.20 4.35
CA LEU A 13 -15.79 -2.92 5.06
C LEU A 13 -15.01 -3.05 6.38
N ILE A 14 -15.25 -4.12 7.13
CA ILE A 14 -14.54 -4.41 8.38
C ILE A 14 -13.09 -4.77 8.11
N ASN A 15 -12.79 -5.56 7.06
CA ASN A 15 -11.43 -5.92 6.71
C ASN A 15 -10.63 -4.72 6.20
N ARG A 16 -11.24 -3.80 5.44
CA ARG A 16 -10.63 -2.50 5.12
C ARG A 16 -10.32 -1.70 6.39
N ALA A 17 -11.28 -1.61 7.32
CA ALA A 17 -11.08 -0.96 8.62
C ALA A 17 -9.92 -1.56 9.42
N ARG A 18 -9.71 -2.86 9.32
CA ARG A 18 -8.63 -3.56 10.02
C ARG A 18 -7.27 -3.31 9.36
N LEU A 19 -7.21 -3.31 8.04
CA LEU A 19 -5.97 -3.11 7.29
C LEU A 19 -5.51 -1.65 7.28
N ASP A 20 -6.45 -0.70 7.18
CA ASP A 20 -6.19 0.73 7.30
C ASP A 20 -7.29 1.43 8.13
N PRO A 21 -7.15 1.40 9.48
CA PRO A 21 -8.10 2.07 10.36
C PRO A 21 -8.23 3.58 10.12
N GLN A 22 -7.15 4.23 9.67
CA GLN A 22 -7.11 5.66 9.45
C GLN A 22 -7.88 6.04 8.18
N ALA A 23 -7.62 5.38 7.06
CA ALA A 23 -8.37 5.62 5.83
C ALA A 23 -9.86 5.30 5.99
N GLU A 24 -10.19 4.25 6.75
CA GLU A 24 -11.59 3.93 7.08
C GLU A 24 -12.26 5.04 7.90
N ALA A 25 -11.55 5.62 8.87
CA ALA A 25 -12.03 6.75 9.63
C ALA A 25 -12.22 7.98 8.74
N ASP A 26 -11.28 8.26 7.83
CA ASP A 26 -11.34 9.44 6.95
C ASP A 26 -12.48 9.36 5.91
N ARG A 27 -12.88 8.16 5.46
CA ARG A 27 -14.07 7.98 4.60
C ARG A 27 -15.34 8.50 5.29
N ASN A 28 -15.38 8.42 6.62
CA ASN A 28 -16.47 8.96 7.42
C ASN A 28 -16.10 10.36 7.90
N VAL A 29 -16.47 11.41 7.14
CA VAL A 29 -16.17 12.84 7.44
C VAL A 29 -16.52 13.31 8.87
N ASP A 30 -17.33 12.57 9.62
CA ASP A 30 -17.63 12.82 11.06
C ASP A 30 -16.59 12.19 12.03
N LEU A 31 -15.68 11.35 11.54
CA LEU A 31 -14.52 10.76 12.24
C LEU A 31 -13.21 11.44 11.84
N ALA A 32 -13.19 12.22 10.73
CA ALA A 32 -12.06 13.03 10.29
C ALA A 32 -11.74 14.09 11.37
N GLY A 33 -10.82 13.72 12.27
CA GLY A 33 -10.42 14.50 13.45
C GLY A 33 -10.47 13.74 14.79
N ASP A 34 -10.96 12.49 14.82
CA ASP A 34 -11.31 11.83 16.08
C ASP A 34 -11.06 10.30 16.12
N ILE A 35 -10.18 9.72 15.28
CA ILE A 35 -9.69 8.34 15.54
C ILE A 35 -9.04 8.24 16.93
N ASN A 36 -8.50 9.38 17.40
CA ASN A 36 -7.95 9.62 18.72
C ASN A 36 -8.98 10.11 19.77
N ARG A 37 -10.28 10.27 19.45
CA ARG A 37 -11.34 10.51 20.49
C ARG A 37 -11.33 9.44 21.56
N PHE A 38 -10.89 8.27 21.12
CA PHE A 38 -10.89 7.01 21.81
C PHE A 38 -9.50 6.68 22.39
N ASN A 39 -8.59 7.66 22.38
CA ASN A 39 -7.25 7.56 22.95
C ASN A 39 -7.36 7.33 24.47
N THR A 40 -7.48 6.05 24.82
CA THR A 40 -7.45 5.50 26.17
C THR A 40 -6.06 4.92 26.49
N GLY A 41 -5.04 5.26 25.67
CA GLY A 41 -3.70 4.66 25.73
C GLY A 41 -3.53 3.40 24.87
N THR A 42 -4.56 2.98 24.12
CA THR A 42 -4.50 1.90 23.11
C THR A 42 -4.39 2.51 21.71
N ASP A 43 -3.35 2.15 20.96
CA ASP A 43 -3.13 2.63 19.60
C ASP A 43 -4.08 1.93 18.60
N LEU A 44 -5.34 2.37 18.59
CA LEU A 44 -6.37 1.79 17.72
C LEU A 44 -6.23 2.25 16.26
N GLY A 45 -5.57 3.39 16.01
CA GLY A 45 -5.54 4.04 14.70
C GLY A 45 -4.27 3.85 13.88
N ASN A 46 -3.12 3.52 14.48
CA ASN A 46 -1.84 3.57 13.77
C ASN A 46 -1.32 2.25 13.21
N HIS A 47 -1.96 1.11 13.48
CA HIS A 47 -1.44 -0.20 13.10
C HIS A 47 -2.47 -1.03 12.33
N SER A 48 -2.00 -1.75 11.31
CA SER A 48 -2.80 -2.71 10.57
C SER A 48 -3.10 -3.94 11.43
N ARG A 49 -4.17 -4.63 11.06
CA ARG A 49 -4.64 -5.85 11.73
C ARG A 49 -4.99 -6.88 10.68
N ALA A 50 -4.61 -8.12 10.95
CA ALA A 50 -4.93 -9.23 10.07
C ALA A 50 -6.44 -9.26 9.75
N PRO A 51 -6.83 -9.51 8.49
CA PRO A 51 -8.23 -9.61 8.08
C PRO A 51 -8.93 -10.76 8.83
N LEU A 52 -10.25 -10.72 8.86
CA LEU A 52 -11.10 -11.77 9.41
C LEU A 52 -11.61 -12.66 8.28
N ALA A 53 -11.50 -13.96 8.46
CA ALA A 53 -12.11 -14.95 7.58
C ALA A 53 -13.59 -15.13 7.94
N MET A 54 -14.43 -15.37 6.94
CA MET A 54 -15.84 -15.64 7.19
C MET A 54 -16.00 -17.02 7.87
N ASN A 55 -16.89 -17.13 8.86
CA ASN A 55 -17.22 -18.40 9.48
C ASN A 55 -18.74 -18.62 9.49
N ASN A 56 -19.18 -19.71 8.85
CA ASN A 56 -20.60 -20.04 8.70
C ASN A 56 -21.34 -20.24 10.03
N ALA A 57 -20.70 -20.80 11.05
CA ALA A 57 -21.33 -21.00 12.36
C ALA A 57 -21.53 -19.65 13.07
N LEU A 58 -20.55 -18.74 12.98
CA LEU A 58 -20.70 -17.38 13.48
C LEU A 58 -21.81 -16.63 12.74
N SER A 59 -21.90 -16.75 11.41
CA SER A 59 -22.95 -16.10 10.61
C SER A 59 -24.35 -16.64 10.96
N ASN A 60 -24.50 -17.96 11.14
CA ASN A 60 -25.75 -18.54 11.60
C ASN A 60 -26.14 -18.01 12.99
N ALA A 61 -25.21 -18.00 13.95
CA ALA A 61 -25.46 -17.47 15.28
C ALA A 61 -25.81 -15.97 15.28
N ALA A 62 -25.25 -15.20 14.34
CA ALA A 62 -25.54 -13.78 14.17
C ALA A 62 -26.95 -13.58 13.60
N ALA A 63 -27.32 -14.32 12.56
CA ALA A 63 -28.66 -14.29 11.96
C ALA A 63 -29.73 -14.69 12.98
N ASP A 64 -29.51 -15.80 13.69
CA ASP A 64 -30.43 -16.29 14.74
C ASP A 64 -30.64 -15.23 15.84
N HIS A 65 -29.59 -14.52 16.25
CA HIS A 65 -29.70 -13.45 17.24
C HIS A 65 -30.48 -12.24 16.69
N SER A 66 -30.22 -11.83 15.45
CA SER A 66 -30.97 -10.76 14.77
C SER A 66 -32.47 -11.10 14.67
N GLN A 67 -32.80 -12.34 14.26
CA GLN A 67 -34.17 -12.84 14.22
C GLN A 67 -34.82 -12.91 15.61
N HIS A 68 -34.07 -13.33 16.63
CA HIS A 68 -34.57 -13.40 18.00
C HIS A 68 -34.91 -12.00 18.55
N MET A 69 -34.02 -11.02 18.35
CA MET A 69 -34.27 -9.61 18.69
C MET A 69 -35.56 -9.07 18.05
N ILE A 70 -35.82 -9.44 16.79
CA ILE A 70 -37.07 -9.10 16.09
C ILE A 70 -38.26 -9.80 16.76
N ALA A 71 -38.16 -11.10 17.01
CA ALA A 71 -39.26 -11.92 17.52
C ALA A 71 -39.75 -11.49 18.91
N VAL A 72 -38.83 -11.03 19.77
CA VAL A 72 -39.16 -10.56 21.12
C VAL A 72 -39.27 -9.03 21.25
N ASP A 73 -39.15 -8.29 20.14
CA ASP A 73 -39.11 -6.82 20.09
C ASP A 73 -38.16 -6.21 21.14
N ALA A 74 -36.93 -6.76 21.19
CA ALA A 74 -35.88 -6.35 22.13
C ALA A 74 -34.58 -6.02 21.40
N PHE A 75 -33.68 -5.30 22.07
CA PHE A 75 -32.38 -4.94 21.52
C PHE A 75 -31.32 -5.01 22.62
N ALA A 76 -30.63 -6.16 22.72
CA ALA A 76 -29.64 -6.41 23.75
C ALA A 76 -28.75 -7.62 23.38
N HIS A 77 -27.48 -7.57 23.81
CA HIS A 77 -26.53 -8.68 23.63
C HIS A 77 -26.90 -9.96 24.39
N SER A 78 -27.63 -9.84 25.51
CA SER A 78 -28.02 -10.97 26.36
C SER A 78 -29.20 -10.62 27.24
N GLY A 79 -29.74 -11.62 27.95
CA GLY A 79 -30.85 -11.42 28.88
C GLY A 79 -32.23 -11.35 28.22
N ILE A 80 -32.32 -11.70 26.93
CA ILE A 80 -33.56 -11.71 26.15
C ILE A 80 -34.06 -13.13 25.81
N GLY A 81 -33.47 -14.17 26.40
CA GLY A 81 -33.96 -15.55 26.30
C GLY A 81 -33.27 -16.44 25.27
N ASP A 82 -32.17 -15.99 24.67
CA ASP A 82 -31.37 -16.71 23.66
C ASP A 82 -29.89 -16.87 24.04
N GLY A 83 -29.57 -16.70 25.33
CA GLY A 83 -28.21 -16.86 25.85
C GLY A 83 -27.33 -15.62 25.73
N ASN A 84 -26.02 -15.83 25.64
CA ASN A 84 -25.00 -14.80 25.47
C ASN A 84 -24.23 -15.03 24.14
N PRO A 85 -23.38 -14.10 23.69
CA PRO A 85 -22.72 -14.22 22.39
C PRO A 85 -21.96 -15.52 22.18
N GLN A 86 -21.24 -16.00 23.20
CA GLN A 86 -20.48 -17.24 23.17
C GLN A 86 -21.39 -18.46 23.11
N SER A 87 -22.44 -18.53 23.93
CA SER A 87 -23.34 -19.69 23.93
C SER A 87 -24.06 -19.81 22.58
N ARG A 88 -24.50 -18.68 22.00
CA ARG A 88 -25.12 -18.68 20.66
C ARG A 88 -24.17 -19.19 19.57
N ALA A 89 -22.89 -18.80 19.63
CA ALA A 89 -21.90 -19.29 18.68
C ALA A 89 -21.68 -20.80 18.84
N ASN A 90 -21.53 -21.29 20.08
CA ASN A 90 -21.36 -22.72 20.36
C ASN A 90 -22.59 -23.53 19.92
N ASP A 91 -23.80 -23.03 20.17
CA ASP A 91 -25.06 -23.67 19.77
C ASP A 91 -25.20 -23.75 18.24
N ALA A 92 -24.63 -22.79 17.52
CA ALA A 92 -24.54 -22.80 16.06
C ALA A 92 -23.37 -23.65 15.51
N GLY A 93 -22.59 -24.29 16.39
CA GLY A 93 -21.49 -25.18 16.02
C GLY A 93 -20.12 -24.51 15.86
N TYR A 94 -19.94 -23.29 16.36
CA TYR A 94 -18.62 -22.65 16.41
C TYR A 94 -17.80 -23.29 17.55
N ASP A 95 -16.81 -24.09 17.18
CA ASP A 95 -15.91 -24.79 18.09
C ASP A 95 -14.44 -24.42 17.77
N PRO A 96 -13.95 -23.30 18.30
CA PRO A 96 -12.58 -22.86 18.07
C PRO A 96 -11.58 -23.84 18.70
N THR A 97 -10.43 -24.01 18.06
CA THR A 97 -9.44 -25.00 18.51
C THR A 97 -8.61 -24.58 19.73
N ASP A 98 -8.78 -23.34 20.22
CA ASP A 98 -8.13 -22.80 21.41
C ASP A 98 -8.88 -23.13 22.72
N ASN A 99 -8.13 -23.22 23.84
CA ASN A 99 -8.65 -23.47 25.19
C ASN A 99 -9.14 -22.20 25.91
N THR A 100 -8.98 -21.01 25.33
CA THR A 100 -9.51 -19.73 25.86
C THR A 100 -10.37 -18.94 24.87
N PRO A 101 -11.33 -19.58 24.18
CA PRO A 101 -12.05 -18.91 23.13
C PRO A 101 -13.01 -17.85 23.65
N TYR A 102 -13.09 -16.75 22.93
CA TYR A 102 -14.00 -15.64 23.19
C TYR A 102 -14.68 -15.17 21.91
N VAL A 103 -16.00 -15.03 21.96
CA VAL A 103 -16.81 -14.45 20.88
C VAL A 103 -17.22 -13.02 21.23
N GLY A 104 -16.72 -12.06 20.46
CA GLY A 104 -17.18 -10.67 20.49
C GLY A 104 -18.49 -10.49 19.73
N GLU A 105 -19.24 -9.42 20.04
CA GLU A 105 -20.48 -9.11 19.34
C GLU A 105 -20.71 -7.61 19.21
N ASN A 106 -21.08 -7.17 18.01
CA ASN A 106 -21.70 -5.86 17.78
C ASN A 106 -23.14 -6.08 17.33
N ILE A 107 -24.05 -5.20 17.75
CA ILE A 107 -25.45 -5.20 17.28
C ILE A 107 -25.84 -3.80 16.82
N SER A 108 -26.64 -3.74 15.76
CA SER A 108 -27.11 -2.48 15.18
C SER A 108 -28.54 -2.62 14.67
N ARG A 109 -29.32 -1.54 14.79
CA ARG A 109 -30.71 -1.50 14.31
C ARG A 109 -30.94 -0.20 13.53
N ARG A 110 -31.61 -0.33 12.38
CA ARG A 110 -32.05 0.79 11.54
C ARG A 110 -33.55 0.65 11.29
N GLY A 111 -34.26 1.78 11.22
CA GLY A 111 -35.70 1.79 11.04
C GLY A 111 -36.13 2.79 9.99
N SER A 112 -37.13 2.41 9.20
CA SER A 112 -37.79 3.24 8.18
C SER A 112 -39.29 3.28 8.46
N SER A 113 -39.91 4.41 8.14
CA SER A 113 -41.37 4.54 8.12
C SER A 113 -42.02 3.93 6.88
N GLY A 114 -41.22 3.66 5.85
CA GLY A 114 -41.62 2.99 4.61
C GLY A 114 -40.89 1.65 4.49
N ASN A 115 -40.65 1.19 3.26
CA ASN A 115 -39.82 0.02 3.05
C ASN A 115 -38.39 0.29 3.54
N ILE A 116 -37.71 -0.77 3.97
CA ILE A 116 -36.28 -0.75 4.25
C ILE A 116 -35.60 -1.64 3.21
N ASP A 117 -34.55 -1.10 2.63
CA ASP A 117 -33.67 -1.80 1.71
C ASP A 117 -32.45 -2.27 2.52
N LEU A 118 -32.22 -3.58 2.56
CA LEU A 118 -31.17 -4.16 3.38
C LEU A 118 -29.78 -3.84 2.84
N ASP A 119 -29.62 -3.83 1.51
CA ASP A 119 -28.36 -3.53 0.86
C ASP A 119 -27.94 -2.09 1.18
N ASN A 120 -28.88 -1.13 1.08
CA ASN A 120 -28.61 0.25 1.49
C ASN A 120 -28.48 0.42 3.02
N ALA A 121 -29.13 -0.42 3.81
CA ALA A 121 -29.05 -0.34 5.27
C ALA A 121 -27.69 -0.80 5.80
N ILE A 122 -26.96 -1.68 5.10
CA ILE A 122 -25.69 -2.23 5.58
C ILE A 122 -24.61 -1.15 5.75
N ASP A 123 -24.48 -0.22 4.80
CA ASP A 123 -23.58 0.93 4.91
C ASP A 123 -23.96 1.80 6.11
N SER A 124 -25.26 2.02 6.31
CA SER A 124 -25.75 2.79 7.45
C SER A 124 -25.45 2.09 8.78
N HIS A 125 -25.48 0.76 8.81
CA HIS A 125 -25.10 0.00 10.00
C HIS A 125 -23.61 0.19 10.30
N HIS A 126 -22.74 -0.09 9.33
CA HIS A 126 -21.29 0.06 9.46
C HIS A 126 -20.90 1.48 9.92
N ASN A 127 -21.39 2.50 9.21
CA ASN A 127 -21.10 3.91 9.51
C ASN A 127 -21.56 4.34 10.90
N GLY A 128 -22.56 3.68 11.49
CA GLY A 128 -22.95 3.94 12.88
C GLY A 128 -22.15 3.16 13.91
N LEU A 129 -21.68 1.96 13.56
CA LEU A 129 -20.84 1.14 14.44
C LEU A 129 -19.44 1.74 14.58
N VAL A 130 -18.82 2.18 13.49
CA VAL A 130 -17.48 2.83 13.52
C VAL A 130 -17.46 4.13 14.34
N LYS A 131 -18.62 4.81 14.50
CA LYS A 131 -18.76 6.01 15.34
C LYS A 131 -18.85 5.71 16.84
N SER A 132 -18.92 4.45 17.23
CA SER A 132 -19.07 4.02 18.62
C SER A 132 -17.81 3.32 19.11
N PHE A 133 -17.21 3.85 20.18
CA PHE A 133 -15.97 3.33 20.76
C PHE A 133 -15.98 1.81 20.97
N GLY A 134 -17.03 1.30 21.61
CA GLY A 134 -17.12 -0.11 21.97
C GLY A 134 -17.14 -1.02 20.74
N HIS A 135 -17.88 -0.62 19.70
CA HIS A 135 -18.00 -1.39 18.46
C HIS A 135 -16.76 -1.30 17.60
N TRP A 136 -16.16 -0.11 17.47
CA TRP A 136 -14.89 0.11 16.77
C TRP A 136 -13.76 -0.69 17.41
N ASN A 137 -13.61 -0.60 18.74
CA ASN A 137 -12.64 -1.38 19.48
C ASN A 137 -12.89 -2.90 19.35
N ASN A 138 -14.12 -3.33 19.15
CA ASN A 138 -14.43 -4.73 18.88
C ASN A 138 -13.99 -5.14 17.46
N MET A 139 -14.33 -4.36 16.43
CA MET A 139 -13.89 -4.60 15.05
C MET A 139 -12.36 -4.67 14.92
N LEU A 140 -11.64 -3.90 15.74
CA LEU A 140 -10.19 -3.75 15.70
C LEU A 140 -9.45 -4.56 16.78
N ARG A 141 -10.04 -5.59 17.38
CA ARG A 141 -9.21 -6.44 18.26
C ARG A 141 -8.25 -7.29 17.44
N ASP A 142 -6.99 -7.31 17.85
CA ASP A 142 -5.92 -8.09 17.20
C ASP A 142 -6.12 -9.61 17.36
N ASN A 143 -6.95 -9.97 18.35
CA ASN A 143 -7.11 -11.33 18.82
C ASN A 143 -8.23 -12.08 18.08
N TYR A 144 -8.93 -11.42 17.15
CA TYR A 144 -9.91 -12.06 16.28
C TYR A 144 -9.28 -12.59 14.99
N ARG A 145 -9.84 -13.70 14.48
CA ARG A 145 -9.45 -14.36 13.23
C ARG A 145 -10.64 -14.60 12.31
N GLU A 146 -11.84 -14.64 12.87
CA GLU A 146 -13.03 -15.01 12.11
C GLU A 146 -14.17 -14.05 12.39
N ILE A 147 -15.08 -13.94 11.44
CA ILE A 147 -16.28 -13.11 11.54
C ILE A 147 -17.50 -13.84 11.00
N GLY A 148 -18.64 -13.58 11.62
CA GLY A 148 -19.94 -13.90 11.06
C GLY A 148 -20.88 -12.70 11.14
N VAL A 149 -21.72 -12.55 10.14
CA VAL A 149 -22.67 -11.45 10.02
C VAL A 149 -24.07 -12.02 9.78
N GLY A 150 -25.08 -11.39 10.40
CA GLY A 150 -26.49 -11.73 10.19
C GLY A 150 -27.35 -10.48 10.14
N GLN A 151 -27.79 -10.10 8.94
CA GLN A 151 -28.71 -8.99 8.69
C GLN A 151 -30.12 -9.49 8.41
N GLU A 152 -31.09 -9.02 9.19
CA GLU A 152 -32.46 -9.52 9.14
C GLU A 152 -33.47 -8.37 9.06
N ALA A 153 -34.45 -8.52 8.17
CA ALA A 153 -35.58 -7.60 8.09
C ALA A 153 -36.66 -7.97 9.11
N GLY A 154 -37.10 -6.99 9.91
CA GLY A 154 -38.13 -7.23 10.91
C GLY A 154 -38.69 -5.94 11.48
N GLN A 155 -39.93 -5.99 11.95
CA GLN A 155 -40.53 -4.83 12.61
C GLN A 155 -40.09 -4.74 14.06
N TYR A 156 -39.94 -3.51 14.55
CA TYR A 156 -39.71 -3.25 15.97
C TYR A 156 -40.48 -2.02 16.44
N THR A 157 -40.76 -1.95 17.73
CA THR A 157 -41.45 -0.81 18.34
C THR A 157 -40.46 0.07 19.10
N SER A 158 -40.46 1.37 18.83
CA SER A 158 -39.66 2.34 19.58
C SER A 158 -40.38 3.68 19.66
N GLY A 159 -40.42 4.28 20.85
CA GLY A 159 -41.09 5.57 21.08
C GLY A 159 -42.60 5.55 20.79
N GLY A 160 -43.25 4.39 20.97
CA GLY A 160 -44.68 4.22 20.67
C GLY A 160 -45.03 4.08 19.19
N ARG A 161 -44.02 3.93 18.31
CA ARG A 161 -44.19 3.72 16.86
C ARG A 161 -43.55 2.41 16.43
N THR A 162 -44.23 1.68 15.54
CA THR A 162 -43.66 0.51 14.84
C THR A 162 -42.90 0.98 13.60
N TRP A 163 -41.70 0.42 13.41
CA TRP A 163 -40.79 0.71 12.31
C TRP A 163 -40.57 -0.56 11.49
N ASN A 164 -40.43 -0.44 10.18
CA ASN A 164 -39.84 -1.50 9.38
C ASN A 164 -38.33 -1.42 9.57
N GLY A 165 -37.71 -2.50 10.07
CA GLY A 165 -36.36 -2.48 10.58
C GLY A 165 -35.41 -3.42 9.85
N SER A 166 -34.14 -3.05 9.89
CA SER A 166 -32.99 -3.87 9.57
C SER A 166 -32.23 -4.09 10.87
N HIS A 167 -32.07 -5.34 11.26
CA HIS A 167 -31.40 -5.78 12.49
C HIS A 167 -30.11 -6.49 12.07
N LEU A 168 -28.98 -6.01 12.57
CA LEU A 168 -27.66 -6.52 12.24
C LEU A 168 -26.97 -7.02 13.50
N THR A 169 -26.37 -8.20 13.41
CA THR A 169 -25.43 -8.73 14.39
C THR A 169 -24.12 -9.06 13.69
N GLU A 170 -23.00 -8.66 14.28
CA GLU A 170 -21.64 -9.08 13.91
C GLU A 170 -21.09 -9.93 15.05
N LYS A 171 -20.50 -11.08 14.74
CA LYS A 171 -19.84 -11.98 15.70
C LYS A 171 -18.38 -12.15 15.33
N PHE A 172 -17.50 -12.02 16.30
CA PHE A 172 -16.05 -12.07 16.10
C PHE A 172 -15.45 -13.25 16.87
N GLY A 173 -14.81 -14.18 16.16
CA GLY A 173 -14.19 -15.38 16.72
C GLY A 173 -12.69 -15.20 16.96
N SER A 174 -12.17 -15.70 18.09
CA SER A 174 -10.77 -15.57 18.51
C SER A 174 -9.94 -16.85 18.42
N ASP A 175 -10.15 -17.70 17.41
CA ASP A 175 -9.34 -18.92 17.24
C ASP A 175 -7.88 -18.60 16.84
N PHE A 176 -6.99 -18.46 17.82
CA PHE A 176 -5.58 -18.15 17.60
C PHE A 176 -4.77 -19.28 16.94
N SER A 177 -5.27 -20.50 16.99
CA SER A 177 -4.63 -21.68 16.40
C SER A 177 -4.87 -21.78 14.89
N SER A 178 -5.92 -21.10 14.41
CA SER A 178 -6.33 -21.12 13.02
C SER A 178 -5.91 -19.84 12.30
N THR A 179 -5.28 -20.02 11.14
CA THR A 179 -4.96 -18.94 10.21
C THR A 179 -5.56 -19.24 8.85
N PHE A 180 -5.94 -18.18 8.14
CA PHE A 180 -6.70 -18.27 6.90
C PHE A 180 -6.11 -17.39 5.80
N LEU A 181 -6.04 -17.92 4.58
CA LEU A 181 -6.01 -17.10 3.38
C LEU A 181 -7.46 -16.83 3.01
N THR A 182 -7.87 -15.57 2.97
CA THR A 182 -9.27 -15.19 2.69
C THR A 182 -9.32 -14.03 1.72
N GLY A 183 -10.43 -13.87 1.02
CA GLY A 183 -10.64 -12.77 0.09
C GLY A 183 -11.94 -12.91 -0.67
N VAL A 184 -12.09 -12.09 -1.69
CA VAL A 184 -13.24 -12.07 -2.58
C VAL A 184 -12.81 -12.13 -4.04
N PHE A 185 -13.63 -12.79 -4.85
CA PHE A 185 -13.62 -12.66 -6.30
C PHE A 185 -14.68 -11.65 -6.73
N TYR A 186 -14.30 -10.60 -7.46
CA TYR A 186 -15.25 -9.61 -7.96
C TYR A 186 -14.80 -8.91 -9.24
N ASN A 187 -15.77 -8.29 -9.93
CA ASN A 187 -15.52 -7.38 -11.04
C ASN A 187 -15.72 -5.94 -10.55
N ASP A 188 -14.65 -5.17 -10.46
CA ASP A 188 -14.71 -3.76 -10.05
C ASP A 188 -15.35 -2.94 -11.18
N ALA A 189 -16.67 -2.74 -11.09
CA ALA A 189 -17.44 -2.14 -12.17
C ALA A 189 -17.46 -0.61 -12.09
N ASP A 190 -17.13 -0.04 -10.93
CA ASP A 190 -17.12 1.39 -10.68
C ASP A 190 -15.71 1.98 -10.50
N GLU A 191 -14.66 1.16 -10.69
CA GLU A 191 -13.24 1.54 -10.68
C GLU A 191 -12.81 2.18 -9.35
N ASN A 192 -13.35 1.65 -8.24
CA ASN A 192 -13.09 2.16 -6.90
C ASN A 192 -12.08 1.30 -6.11
N ASN A 193 -11.57 0.21 -6.72
CA ASN A 193 -10.66 -0.79 -6.16
C ASN A 193 -11.17 -1.50 -4.89
N PHE A 194 -12.49 -1.63 -4.75
CA PHE A 194 -13.13 -2.19 -3.57
C PHE A 194 -14.41 -2.96 -3.90
N TYR A 195 -14.58 -4.12 -3.28
CA TYR A 195 -15.77 -4.94 -3.46
C TYR A 195 -17.07 -4.19 -3.14
N GLY A 196 -18.00 -4.18 -4.10
CA GLY A 196 -19.35 -3.65 -3.98
C GLY A 196 -20.45 -4.72 -4.06
N ILE A 197 -21.64 -4.38 -3.57
CA ILE A 197 -22.81 -5.25 -3.69
C ILE A 197 -23.18 -5.39 -5.18
N GLY A 198 -23.15 -6.64 -5.67
CA GLY A 198 -23.48 -6.97 -7.07
C GLY A 198 -22.27 -7.24 -7.96
N GLU A 199 -21.05 -7.07 -7.43
CA GLU A 199 -19.80 -7.27 -8.18
C GLU A 199 -19.23 -8.68 -8.05
N ALA A 200 -19.74 -9.46 -7.11
CA ALA A 200 -19.29 -10.79 -6.78
C ALA A 200 -19.21 -11.75 -7.99
N ILE A 201 -18.12 -12.52 -8.04
CA ILE A 201 -17.96 -13.63 -8.97
C ILE A 201 -17.87 -14.93 -8.16
N GLY A 202 -18.98 -15.67 -8.07
CA GLY A 202 -19.00 -16.96 -7.40
C GLY A 202 -18.48 -18.13 -8.25
N GLY A 203 -18.22 -19.26 -7.60
CA GLY A 203 -17.90 -20.53 -8.23
C GLY A 203 -16.44 -20.68 -8.69
N GLN A 204 -15.58 -19.71 -8.41
CA GLN A 204 -14.16 -19.77 -8.75
C GLN A 204 -13.40 -20.65 -7.76
N PHE A 205 -12.58 -21.58 -8.25
CA PHE A 205 -11.74 -22.43 -7.42
C PHE A 205 -10.36 -21.82 -7.25
N ILE A 206 -9.95 -21.60 -6.01
CA ILE A 206 -8.63 -21.09 -5.63
C ILE A 206 -7.94 -22.07 -4.68
N SER A 207 -6.62 -22.15 -4.76
CA SER A 207 -5.85 -23.12 -3.96
C SER A 207 -4.52 -22.57 -3.47
N VAL A 208 -4.07 -23.07 -2.32
CA VAL A 208 -2.78 -22.79 -1.70
C VAL A 208 -2.23 -24.08 -1.08
N ALA A 209 -1.01 -24.46 -1.42
CA ALA A 209 -0.34 -25.66 -0.88
C ALA A 209 -1.18 -26.96 -0.93
N GLY A 210 -1.97 -27.15 -2.00
CA GLY A 210 -2.84 -28.32 -2.17
C GLY A 210 -4.15 -28.29 -1.37
N ARG A 211 -4.42 -27.21 -0.62
CA ARG A 211 -5.71 -26.89 -0.01
C ARG A 211 -6.45 -25.94 -0.95
N GLY A 212 -7.77 -25.94 -0.96
CA GLY A 212 -8.52 -25.05 -1.83
C GLY A 212 -9.96 -24.86 -1.39
N ASP A 213 -10.56 -23.80 -1.90
CA ASP A 213 -11.94 -23.41 -1.65
C ASP A 213 -12.60 -22.95 -2.95
N VAL A 214 -13.93 -22.92 -2.97
CA VAL A 214 -14.73 -22.41 -4.08
C VAL A 214 -15.47 -21.17 -3.61
N ALA A 215 -15.20 -20.04 -4.26
CA ALA A 215 -15.83 -18.77 -3.95
C ALA A 215 -17.36 -18.91 -3.87
N ALA A 216 -17.94 -18.44 -2.78
CA ALA A 216 -19.38 -18.43 -2.55
C ALA A 216 -20.11 -17.58 -3.60
N ALA A 217 -21.44 -17.63 -3.65
CA ALA A 217 -22.22 -16.78 -4.57
C ALA A 217 -21.96 -15.28 -4.38
N ALA A 218 -21.59 -14.86 -3.17
CA ALA A 218 -21.16 -13.49 -2.84
C ALA A 218 -19.65 -13.24 -3.07
N GLY A 219 -18.92 -14.15 -3.74
CA GLY A 219 -17.51 -13.98 -4.11
C GLY A 219 -16.50 -14.32 -3.03
N GLY A 220 -16.91 -14.35 -1.75
CA GLY A 220 -16.03 -14.66 -0.62
C GLY A 220 -15.51 -16.11 -0.61
N TYR A 221 -14.28 -16.29 -0.15
CA TYR A 221 -13.65 -17.59 0.08
C TYR A 221 -12.73 -17.54 1.31
N ASP A 222 -12.45 -18.70 1.89
CA ASP A 222 -11.47 -18.86 2.96
C ASP A 222 -10.80 -20.24 2.91
N ILE A 223 -9.47 -20.26 3.05
CA ILE A 223 -8.68 -21.48 3.08
C ILE A 223 -7.85 -21.49 4.36
N THR A 224 -8.02 -22.52 5.19
CA THR A 224 -7.15 -22.72 6.36
C THR A 224 -5.70 -22.94 5.91
N ILE A 225 -4.79 -22.10 6.41
CA ILE A 225 -3.36 -22.12 6.12
C ILE A 225 -2.50 -22.49 7.34
N THR A 226 -3.13 -22.87 8.46
CA THR A 226 -2.42 -23.35 9.66
C THR A 226 -1.41 -24.44 9.34
N GLY A 227 -0.22 -24.30 9.90
CA GLY A 227 0.88 -25.26 9.79
C GLY A 227 1.58 -25.30 8.43
N LEU A 228 1.25 -24.39 7.50
CA LEU A 228 2.02 -24.21 6.27
C LEU A 228 3.33 -23.46 6.56
N SER A 229 4.34 -23.66 5.70
CA SER A 229 5.52 -22.79 5.71
C SER A 229 5.16 -21.39 5.25
N ASP A 230 6.02 -20.42 5.54
CA ASP A 230 5.72 -19.00 5.39
C ASP A 230 5.36 -18.59 3.94
N TRP A 231 6.25 -18.81 2.98
CA TRP A 231 5.95 -18.56 1.57
C TRP A 231 5.16 -19.71 0.96
N GLN A 232 4.02 -19.40 0.34
CA GLN A 232 3.20 -20.36 -0.39
C GLN A 232 2.73 -19.83 -1.72
N THR A 233 2.71 -20.71 -2.72
CA THR A 233 2.07 -20.42 -4.00
C THR A 233 0.56 -20.57 -3.88
N VAL A 234 -0.15 -19.52 -4.28
CA VAL A 234 -1.60 -19.47 -4.49
C VAL A 234 -1.86 -19.53 -6.00
N SER A 235 -2.79 -20.39 -6.38
CA SER A 235 -3.13 -20.64 -7.79
C SER A 235 -4.62 -20.48 -8.04
N TYR A 236 -4.96 -19.74 -9.08
CA TYR A 236 -6.30 -19.62 -9.67
C TYR A 236 -6.16 -19.58 -11.20
N ALA A 237 -6.86 -20.47 -11.92
CA ALA A 237 -6.76 -20.55 -13.39
C ALA A 237 -5.29 -20.55 -13.91
N ASN A 238 -4.86 -19.52 -14.64
CA ASN A 238 -3.49 -19.30 -15.09
C ASN A 238 -2.68 -18.34 -14.18
N MET A 239 -3.32 -17.75 -13.17
CA MET A 239 -2.69 -16.90 -12.17
C MET A 239 -1.95 -17.77 -11.15
N ASN A 240 -0.68 -17.44 -10.93
CA ASN A 240 0.12 -17.99 -9.84
C ASN A 240 0.87 -16.85 -9.17
N VAL A 241 0.73 -16.75 -7.85
CA VAL A 241 1.45 -15.80 -7.00
C VAL A 241 2.00 -16.51 -5.80
N SER A 242 3.19 -16.15 -5.33
CA SER A 242 3.68 -16.56 -4.02
C SER A 242 3.36 -15.47 -3.01
N VAL A 243 2.73 -15.81 -1.89
CA VAL A 243 2.40 -14.88 -0.81
C VAL A 243 3.06 -15.32 0.49
N GLN A 244 3.38 -14.36 1.35
CA GLN A 244 3.92 -14.62 2.69
C GLN A 244 2.80 -14.76 3.73
N LEU A 245 2.78 -15.84 4.51
CA LEU A 245 1.67 -16.18 5.40
C LEU A 245 1.83 -15.72 6.85
N GLN A 246 3.07 -15.46 7.31
CA GLN A 246 3.44 -14.81 8.57
C GLN A 246 2.74 -15.29 9.86
N GLY A 247 2.07 -16.45 9.85
CA GLY A 247 1.34 -16.97 11.00
C GLY A 247 0.10 -16.14 11.40
N VAL A 248 -0.45 -15.34 10.48
CA VAL A 248 -1.69 -14.57 10.65
C VAL A 248 -2.62 -14.82 9.45
N ASN A 249 -3.82 -14.25 9.48
CA ASN A 249 -4.67 -14.26 8.29
C ASN A 249 -4.08 -13.37 7.21
N VAL A 250 -4.27 -13.76 5.95
CA VAL A 250 -3.84 -13.02 4.77
C VAL A 250 -5.06 -12.72 3.91
N LYS A 251 -5.17 -11.47 3.45
CA LYS A 251 -6.16 -11.07 2.45
C LYS A 251 -5.57 -11.23 1.05
N LEU A 252 -6.30 -11.84 0.15
CA LEU A 252 -5.95 -11.94 -1.27
C LEU A 252 -7.24 -11.87 -2.10
N ASP A 253 -7.55 -10.72 -2.67
CA ASP A 253 -8.69 -10.58 -3.56
C ASP A 253 -8.25 -10.83 -5.00
N ILE A 254 -9.16 -11.42 -5.78
CA ILE A 254 -8.98 -11.59 -7.22
C ILE A 254 -9.99 -10.68 -7.92
N VAL A 255 -9.47 -9.64 -8.55
CA VAL A 255 -10.28 -8.56 -9.16
C VAL A 255 -10.21 -8.68 -10.67
N ASN A 256 -11.36 -8.53 -11.34
CA ASN A 256 -11.51 -8.64 -12.79
C ASN A 256 -10.94 -9.93 -13.41
N LEU A 257 -10.73 -10.97 -12.58
CA LEU A 257 -10.12 -12.26 -12.90
C LEU A 257 -8.66 -12.19 -13.39
N SER A 258 -7.98 -11.06 -13.26
CA SER A 258 -6.57 -10.88 -13.66
C SER A 258 -5.76 -10.01 -12.71
N GLU A 259 -6.37 -9.44 -11.69
CA GLU A 259 -5.75 -8.48 -10.78
C GLU A 259 -5.75 -9.07 -9.37
N VAL A 260 -4.80 -8.64 -8.54
CA VAL A 260 -4.60 -9.16 -7.18
C VAL A 260 -4.49 -8.03 -6.19
N HIS A 261 -5.36 -8.00 -5.18
CA HIS A 261 -5.22 -7.09 -4.03
C HIS A 261 -4.82 -7.88 -2.79
N THR A 262 -3.72 -7.54 -2.13
CA THR A 262 -3.14 -8.37 -1.08
C THR A 262 -2.70 -7.60 0.16
N SER A 263 -2.87 -8.19 1.34
CA SER A 263 -2.39 -7.59 2.60
C SER A 263 -1.01 -8.10 3.04
N THR A 264 -0.24 -8.70 2.13
CA THR A 264 1.05 -9.32 2.45
C THR A 264 2.03 -9.22 1.28
N ASN A 265 3.30 -9.53 1.58
CA ASN A 265 4.36 -9.63 0.60
C ASN A 265 4.02 -10.64 -0.50
N ILE A 266 4.28 -10.27 -1.75
CA ILE A 266 3.84 -11.03 -2.93
C ILE A 266 4.92 -11.09 -4.01
N VAL A 267 5.00 -12.24 -4.68
CA VAL A 267 5.81 -12.44 -5.89
C VAL A 267 4.90 -12.98 -6.98
N VAL A 268 4.76 -12.24 -8.08
CA VAL A 268 4.01 -12.65 -9.26
C VAL A 268 4.80 -13.71 -10.01
N GLN A 269 4.15 -14.83 -10.34
CA GLN A 269 4.77 -15.88 -11.15
C GLN A 269 4.18 -15.91 -12.57
N SER A 270 2.86 -15.74 -12.69
CA SER A 270 2.18 -15.67 -13.99
C SER A 270 0.76 -15.14 -13.87
N GLY A 271 0.25 -14.59 -14.98
CA GLY A 271 -1.19 -14.40 -15.22
C GLY A 271 -1.83 -13.22 -14.50
N VAL A 272 -1.05 -12.41 -13.78
CA VAL A 272 -1.50 -11.19 -13.11
C VAL A 272 -1.22 -10.00 -14.01
N ALA A 273 -2.18 -9.10 -14.17
CA ALA A 273 -2.02 -7.84 -14.90
C ALA A 273 -1.80 -6.65 -13.96
N GLU A 274 -2.31 -6.75 -12.73
CA GLU A 274 -2.29 -5.65 -11.76
C GLU A 274 -2.16 -6.18 -10.32
N VAL A 275 -1.38 -5.48 -9.49
CA VAL A 275 -1.20 -5.79 -8.08
C VAL A 275 -1.47 -4.54 -7.24
N HIS A 276 -2.31 -4.66 -6.21
CA HIS A 276 -2.50 -3.64 -5.18
C HIS A 276 -2.08 -4.18 -3.81
N LEU A 277 -1.18 -3.48 -3.15
CA LEU A 277 -0.87 -3.71 -1.74
C LEU A 277 -1.95 -3.03 -0.89
N LEU A 278 -2.50 -3.75 0.07
CA LEU A 278 -3.57 -3.28 0.93
C LEU A 278 -3.04 -2.87 2.31
N GLY A 279 -3.74 -1.94 2.94
CA GLY A 279 -3.46 -1.51 4.30
C GLY A 279 -2.37 -0.44 4.36
N ARG A 280 -1.55 -0.51 5.40
CA ARG A 280 -0.56 0.52 5.72
C ARG A 280 0.76 -0.02 6.27
N GLU A 281 0.96 -1.33 6.15
CA GLU A 281 2.22 -1.97 6.53
C GLU A 281 3.23 -1.82 5.42
N ASP A 282 4.50 -1.83 5.78
CA ASP A 282 5.63 -1.87 4.86
C ASP A 282 5.63 -3.24 4.16
N LEU A 283 5.26 -3.27 2.88
CA LEU A 283 5.11 -4.49 2.10
C LEU A 283 6.06 -4.52 0.90
N SER A 284 6.27 -5.71 0.35
CA SER A 284 7.13 -5.95 -0.80
C SER A 284 6.37 -6.68 -1.89
N VAL A 285 6.60 -6.23 -3.12
CA VAL A 285 6.07 -6.83 -4.34
C VAL A 285 7.21 -7.05 -5.32
N THR A 286 7.25 -8.24 -5.90
CA THR A 286 8.06 -8.54 -7.08
C THR A 286 7.12 -8.95 -8.21
N GLY A 287 7.18 -8.22 -9.33
CA GLY A 287 6.46 -8.52 -10.56
C GLY A 287 6.95 -9.78 -11.25
N GLY A 288 6.36 -10.06 -12.40
CA GLY A 288 6.53 -11.29 -13.16
C GLY A 288 7.52 -11.17 -14.31
N ASN A 289 7.15 -11.73 -15.45
CA ASN A 289 7.86 -11.56 -16.72
C ASN A 289 6.99 -10.80 -17.74
N ALA A 290 5.76 -10.44 -17.38
CA ALA A 290 4.84 -9.70 -18.23
C ALA A 290 4.78 -8.25 -17.75
N ALA A 291 4.08 -7.40 -18.50
CA ALA A 291 3.87 -6.03 -18.05
C ALA A 291 2.80 -6.01 -16.98
N GLU A 292 3.12 -5.43 -15.82
CA GLU A 292 2.20 -5.27 -14.71
C GLU A 292 2.05 -3.80 -14.27
N TYR A 293 0.84 -3.49 -13.81
CA TYR A 293 0.58 -2.29 -13.01
C TYR A 293 0.72 -2.66 -11.53
N ILE A 294 1.56 -1.95 -10.79
CA ILE A 294 1.88 -2.27 -9.41
C ILE A 294 1.63 -1.04 -8.55
N TYR A 295 0.69 -1.17 -7.63
CA TYR A 295 0.28 -0.13 -6.70
C TYR A 295 0.63 -0.54 -5.27
N GLY A 296 1.44 0.27 -4.61
CA GLY A 296 1.76 0.18 -3.19
C GLY A 296 0.63 0.70 -2.30
N ASN A 297 0.94 0.86 -1.02
CA ASN A 297 -0.04 1.25 -0.01
C ASN A 297 0.39 2.58 0.67
N SER A 298 0.13 2.76 1.98
CA SER A 298 0.57 3.96 2.72
C SER A 298 1.79 3.75 3.64
N GLY A 299 2.34 2.54 3.65
CA GLY A 299 3.59 2.18 4.31
C GLY A 299 4.78 2.29 3.35
N ALA A 300 5.99 2.09 3.86
CA ALA A 300 7.22 2.11 3.07
C ALA A 300 7.40 0.79 2.31
N ASN A 301 7.00 0.77 1.04
CA ASN A 301 6.98 -0.43 0.21
C ASN A 301 8.30 -0.65 -0.54
N THR A 302 8.60 -1.92 -0.82
CA THR A 302 9.67 -2.30 -1.75
C THR A 302 9.04 -2.89 -3.01
N ILE A 303 9.19 -2.20 -4.13
CA ILE A 303 8.52 -2.50 -5.38
C ILE A 303 9.56 -2.85 -6.44
N ASN A 304 9.53 -4.08 -6.94
CA ASN A 304 10.37 -4.54 -8.03
C ASN A 304 9.50 -4.99 -9.20
N GLY A 305 9.58 -4.31 -10.35
CA GLY A 305 8.85 -4.71 -11.55
C GLY A 305 9.26 -6.09 -12.07
N ALA A 306 10.51 -6.48 -11.83
CA ALA A 306 11.14 -7.62 -12.47
C ALA A 306 11.05 -7.50 -14.00
N GLY A 307 10.94 -8.62 -14.72
CA GLY A 307 10.90 -8.54 -16.18
C GLY A 307 9.56 -8.02 -16.66
N GLY A 308 9.53 -7.06 -17.56
CA GLY A 308 8.24 -6.54 -18.02
C GLY A 308 8.37 -5.19 -18.66
N THR A 309 7.27 -4.47 -18.71
CA THR A 309 7.27 -3.03 -18.96
C THR A 309 6.25 -2.49 -17.99
N ASP A 310 6.74 -2.17 -16.80
CA ASP A 310 5.89 -2.07 -15.62
C ASP A 310 5.58 -0.62 -15.30
N VAL A 311 4.44 -0.41 -14.66
CA VAL A 311 4.07 0.88 -14.10
C VAL A 311 3.93 0.70 -12.60
N MET A 312 4.80 1.37 -11.85
CA MET A 312 4.95 1.22 -10.41
C MET A 312 4.59 2.53 -9.72
N ALA A 313 3.68 2.49 -8.76
CA ALA A 313 3.30 3.64 -7.93
C ALA A 313 3.19 3.19 -6.48
N GLY A 314 3.99 3.77 -5.59
CA GLY A 314 4.20 3.33 -4.21
C GLY A 314 3.11 3.79 -3.26
N GLY A 315 2.48 4.92 -3.60
CA GLY A 315 1.49 5.53 -2.74
C GLY A 315 2.24 6.40 -1.73
N LYS A 316 1.82 6.38 -0.47
CA LYS A 316 2.53 7.14 0.58
C LYS A 316 3.55 6.24 1.25
N GLY A 317 4.52 6.84 1.91
CA GLY A 317 5.58 6.13 2.60
C GLY A 317 6.91 6.47 1.98
N ASN A 318 8.00 5.92 2.50
CA ASN A 318 9.30 6.06 1.84
C ASN A 318 9.55 4.80 1.04
N ASP A 319 9.12 4.80 -0.21
CA ASP A 319 9.10 3.65 -1.09
C ASP A 319 10.48 3.42 -1.75
N VAL A 320 10.72 2.16 -2.13
CA VAL A 320 11.93 1.74 -2.84
C VAL A 320 11.54 1.00 -4.10
N TYR A 321 12.01 1.48 -5.24
CA TYR A 321 11.76 0.91 -6.56
C TYR A 321 12.99 0.21 -7.10
N THR A 322 12.78 -0.90 -7.79
CA THR A 322 13.77 -1.52 -8.67
C THR A 322 13.28 -1.41 -10.10
N VAL A 323 14.06 -0.72 -10.94
CA VAL A 323 13.83 -0.53 -12.37
C VAL A 323 14.87 -1.34 -13.14
N ASP A 324 14.43 -2.35 -13.88
CA ASP A 324 15.34 -3.23 -14.63
C ASP A 324 15.09 -3.23 -16.14
N HIS A 325 14.00 -2.58 -16.57
CA HIS A 325 13.67 -2.43 -17.96
C HIS A 325 13.51 -0.95 -18.33
N SER A 326 14.10 -0.55 -19.46
CA SER A 326 14.14 0.85 -19.94
C SER A 326 12.77 1.49 -20.21
N SER A 327 11.70 0.71 -20.20
CA SER A 327 10.33 1.20 -20.39
C SER A 327 9.50 1.15 -19.12
N ASP A 328 10.07 0.72 -17.99
CA ASP A 328 9.41 0.79 -16.69
C ASP A 328 9.19 2.24 -16.30
N LYS A 329 8.13 2.48 -15.54
CA LYS A 329 7.75 3.81 -15.07
C LYS A 329 7.52 3.78 -13.58
N VAL A 330 8.12 4.74 -12.89
CA VAL A 330 7.86 5.03 -11.48
C VAL A 330 6.99 6.28 -11.42
N ILE A 331 5.92 6.22 -10.66
CA ILE A 331 4.98 7.32 -10.45
C ILE A 331 4.97 7.64 -8.96
N GLU A 332 5.52 8.80 -8.61
CA GLU A 332 5.47 9.40 -7.28
C GLU A 332 4.84 10.77 -7.32
N LYS A 333 4.24 11.22 -6.20
CA LYS A 333 3.63 12.55 -6.11
C LYS A 333 4.10 13.33 -4.89
N ALA A 334 3.94 14.65 -5.00
CA ALA A 334 4.36 15.59 -3.98
C ALA A 334 3.75 15.26 -2.61
N GLY A 335 4.61 15.10 -1.61
CA GLY A 335 4.23 14.86 -0.22
C GLY A 335 3.79 13.42 0.07
N GLU A 336 4.11 12.48 -0.81
CA GLU A 336 3.89 11.06 -0.58
C GLU A 336 5.06 10.38 0.14
N GLY A 337 6.30 10.86 0.03
CA GLY A 337 7.42 10.12 0.58
C GLY A 337 8.80 10.78 0.57
N TYR A 338 9.80 9.95 0.85
CA TYR A 338 11.18 10.11 0.39
C TYR A 338 11.57 8.79 -0.29
N ASP A 339 11.61 8.82 -1.61
CA ASP A 339 11.53 7.63 -2.44
C ASP A 339 12.83 7.38 -3.18
N ASN A 340 13.21 6.10 -3.26
CA ASN A 340 14.47 5.67 -3.84
C ASN A 340 14.26 4.79 -5.06
N VAL A 341 14.96 5.06 -6.16
CA VAL A 341 15.01 4.19 -7.33
C VAL A 341 16.38 3.54 -7.43
N TYR A 342 16.41 2.21 -7.47
CA TYR A 342 17.57 1.44 -7.91
C TYR A 342 17.36 1.02 -9.36
N SER A 343 18.19 1.52 -10.27
CA SER A 343 18.03 1.25 -11.71
C SER A 343 19.20 0.45 -12.25
N SER A 344 18.96 -0.70 -12.88
CA SER A 344 19.99 -1.47 -13.59
C SER A 344 20.16 -1.05 -15.07
N VAL A 345 19.27 -0.16 -15.53
CA VAL A 345 19.27 0.49 -16.84
C VAL A 345 19.47 2.00 -16.72
N ASP A 346 19.79 2.66 -17.83
CA ASP A 346 19.84 4.12 -17.90
C ASP A 346 18.51 4.71 -17.43
N TYR A 347 18.57 5.70 -16.55
CA TYR A 347 17.39 6.27 -15.91
C TYR A 347 17.34 7.79 -16.11
N ILE A 348 16.17 8.28 -16.49
CA ILE A 348 15.90 9.70 -16.69
C ILE A 348 14.60 9.96 -15.94
N LEU A 349 14.64 10.82 -14.92
CA LEU A 349 13.41 11.23 -14.25
C LEU A 349 12.51 11.97 -15.25
N ASP A 350 11.22 11.62 -15.20
CA ASP A 350 10.19 12.39 -15.87
C ASP A 350 10.07 13.78 -15.20
N PRO A 351 9.64 14.82 -15.93
CA PRO A 351 9.41 16.13 -15.32
C PRO A 351 8.38 16.03 -14.19
N ASP A 352 8.67 16.67 -13.05
CA ASP A 352 7.81 16.71 -11.87
C ASP A 352 7.59 15.30 -11.26
N GLN A 353 8.50 14.35 -11.52
CA GLN A 353 8.53 13.07 -10.83
C GLN A 353 9.15 13.28 -9.44
N GLU A 354 8.40 12.93 -8.39
CA GLU A 354 8.76 13.26 -7.01
C GLU A 354 9.60 12.14 -6.39
N VAL A 355 10.66 11.74 -7.09
CA VAL A 355 11.66 10.78 -6.60
C VAL A 355 12.88 11.55 -6.13
N GLU A 356 13.24 11.38 -4.86
CA GLU A 356 14.35 12.16 -4.27
C GLU A 356 15.73 11.54 -4.52
N SER A 357 15.82 10.23 -4.76
CA SER A 357 17.11 9.54 -4.84
C SER A 357 17.10 8.45 -5.92
N VAL A 358 18.12 8.47 -6.78
CA VAL A 358 18.32 7.43 -7.80
C VAL A 358 19.74 6.88 -7.73
N ILE A 359 19.84 5.56 -7.67
CA ILE A 359 21.09 4.80 -7.63
C ILE A 359 21.18 3.92 -8.87
N LEU A 360 22.19 4.15 -9.70
CA LEU A 360 22.53 3.26 -10.79
C LEU A 360 23.17 1.97 -10.25
N THR A 361 22.80 0.86 -10.86
CA THR A 361 23.33 -0.47 -10.58
C THR A 361 23.70 -1.17 -11.88
N GLU A 362 24.38 -2.30 -11.76
CA GLU A 362 24.74 -3.17 -12.88
C GLU A 362 25.36 -2.45 -14.10
N ASN A 363 24.62 -2.31 -15.20
CA ASN A 363 25.12 -1.88 -16.50
C ASN A 363 24.70 -0.45 -16.87
N ALA A 364 23.89 0.21 -16.04
CA ALA A 364 23.44 1.57 -16.28
C ALA A 364 24.63 2.54 -16.30
N VAL A 365 24.60 3.50 -17.22
CA VAL A 365 25.66 4.52 -17.34
C VAL A 365 25.13 5.92 -17.49
N THR A 366 23.84 6.10 -17.79
CA THR A 366 23.22 7.43 -17.88
C THR A 366 22.25 7.62 -16.73
N LEU A 367 22.43 8.70 -15.97
CA LEU A 367 21.48 9.16 -14.95
C LEU A 367 21.17 10.62 -15.17
N ARG A 368 19.88 10.96 -15.19
CA ARG A 368 19.44 12.34 -15.32
C ARG A 368 18.31 12.68 -14.37
N GLY A 369 18.48 13.76 -13.61
CA GLY A 369 17.50 14.39 -12.71
C GLY A 369 16.33 15.08 -13.43
N ASP A 370 15.51 15.77 -12.66
CA ASP A 370 14.35 16.54 -13.11
C ASP A 370 14.52 18.05 -12.86
N ASN A 371 13.53 18.78 -12.32
CA ASN A 371 13.73 20.18 -11.91
C ASN A 371 13.70 20.34 -10.38
N SER A 372 13.71 19.22 -9.66
CA SER A 372 13.66 19.14 -8.20
C SER A 372 15.06 18.88 -7.64
N ASP A 373 15.23 19.02 -6.32
CA ASP A 373 16.52 18.73 -5.68
C ASP A 373 16.72 17.20 -5.61
N ASN A 374 17.52 16.60 -6.51
CA ASN A 374 17.72 15.15 -6.55
C ASN A 374 19.07 14.71 -5.93
N GLN A 375 19.10 13.48 -5.40
CA GLN A 375 20.34 12.76 -5.09
C GLN A 375 20.60 11.70 -6.16
N LEU A 376 21.67 11.87 -6.93
CA LEU A 376 21.98 11.09 -8.11
C LEU A 376 23.29 10.33 -7.91
N PHE A 377 23.20 9.00 -7.81
CA PHE A 377 24.33 8.12 -7.56
C PHE A 377 24.59 7.23 -8.78
N GLY A 378 25.79 7.32 -9.33
CA GLY A 378 26.34 6.43 -10.34
C GLY A 378 26.70 5.05 -9.78
N ASN A 379 27.63 4.37 -10.45
CA ASN A 379 28.12 3.05 -10.10
C ASN A 379 29.64 2.94 -10.38
N GLY A 380 30.17 1.72 -10.51
CA GLY A 380 31.61 1.51 -10.78
C GLY A 380 32.02 1.66 -12.25
N LEU A 381 31.14 2.18 -13.11
CA LEU A 381 31.36 2.36 -14.55
C LEU A 381 31.55 3.85 -14.87
N THR A 382 32.00 4.16 -16.09
CA THR A 382 31.96 5.52 -16.62
C THR A 382 30.50 5.97 -16.78
N ASN A 383 30.06 6.85 -15.88
CA ASN A 383 28.72 7.39 -15.86
C ASN A 383 28.63 8.79 -16.49
N VAL A 384 27.45 9.12 -17.02
CA VAL A 384 27.05 10.47 -17.39
C VAL A 384 25.90 10.85 -16.46
N ILE A 385 26.15 11.80 -15.57
CA ILE A 385 25.20 12.24 -14.55
C ILE A 385 24.84 13.70 -14.83
N ASP A 386 23.55 13.98 -15.01
CA ASP A 386 23.02 15.29 -15.37
C ASP A 386 21.93 15.69 -14.37
N GLY A 387 22.25 16.57 -13.43
CA GLY A 387 21.32 17.04 -12.40
C GLY A 387 20.06 17.70 -12.97
N ARG A 388 20.24 18.46 -14.06
CA ARG A 388 19.26 19.44 -14.55
C ARG A 388 18.97 20.47 -13.45
N GLY A 389 17.68 20.79 -13.25
CA GLY A 389 17.18 21.88 -12.42
C GLY A 389 17.15 21.49 -10.96
N GLY A 390 17.45 22.44 -10.08
CA GLY A 390 17.38 22.19 -8.64
C GLY A 390 18.77 22.10 -8.03
N THR A 391 18.84 21.94 -6.71
CA THR A 391 20.09 21.79 -5.98
C THR A 391 20.43 20.31 -5.86
N ASP A 392 21.15 19.78 -6.83
CA ASP A 392 21.43 18.35 -6.90
C ASP A 392 22.68 17.92 -6.13
N TYR A 393 22.67 16.67 -5.66
CA TYR A 393 23.86 15.98 -5.14
C TYR A 393 24.22 14.81 -6.04
N MET A 394 25.37 14.87 -6.71
CA MET A 394 25.82 13.88 -7.69
C MET A 394 27.07 13.13 -7.21
N LEU A 395 27.05 11.80 -7.26
CA LEU A 395 28.23 10.94 -7.05
C LEU A 395 28.43 10.03 -8.26
N GLY A 396 29.63 10.04 -8.84
CA GLY A 396 30.01 9.12 -9.93
C GLY A 396 30.38 7.73 -9.41
N LEU A 397 30.88 7.67 -8.17
CA LEU A 397 31.51 6.57 -7.48
C LEU A 397 32.88 6.20 -8.06
N GLY A 398 32.95 5.24 -8.97
CA GLY A 398 34.23 4.83 -9.55
C GLY A 398 34.09 4.72 -11.04
N GLY A 399 35.10 5.16 -11.79
CA GLY A 399 34.94 5.28 -13.24
C GLY A 399 35.56 6.58 -13.71
N ALA A 400 35.58 6.80 -15.01
CA ALA A 400 35.91 8.11 -15.55
C ALA A 400 34.59 8.80 -15.89
N ASP A 401 34.06 9.59 -14.98
CA ASP A 401 32.67 10.05 -15.03
C ASP A 401 32.51 11.42 -15.68
N ILE A 402 31.31 11.71 -16.15
CA ILE A 402 30.94 13.01 -16.73
C ILE A 402 29.80 13.58 -15.91
N PHE A 403 30.09 14.64 -15.15
CA PHE A 403 29.08 15.43 -14.45
C PHE A 403 28.64 16.58 -15.35
N GLN A 404 27.39 16.56 -15.78
CA GLN A 404 26.82 17.60 -16.62
C GLN A 404 26.22 18.70 -15.74
N ILE A 405 26.64 19.94 -16.01
CA ILE A 405 26.19 21.14 -15.32
C ILE A 405 25.52 22.04 -16.35
N GLY A 406 24.28 22.45 -16.08
CA GLY A 406 23.46 23.33 -16.91
C GLY A 406 23.41 24.78 -16.41
N PRO A 407 22.80 25.72 -17.17
CA PRO A 407 22.65 27.12 -16.75
C PRO A 407 21.47 27.28 -15.79
N GLU A 408 21.74 27.67 -14.53
CA GLU A 408 20.74 27.82 -13.48
C GLU A 408 20.99 29.04 -12.60
N ASN A 409 19.93 29.67 -12.13
CA ASN A 409 20.02 30.89 -11.32
C ASN A 409 19.51 30.65 -9.92
N GLY A 410 20.43 30.34 -9.00
CA GLY A 410 20.17 30.30 -7.55
C GLY A 410 20.26 28.90 -6.93
N ALA A 411 20.21 27.84 -7.74
CA ALA A 411 20.55 26.49 -7.31
C ALA A 411 22.07 26.27 -7.29
N VAL A 412 22.53 25.30 -6.50
CA VAL A 412 23.96 25.01 -6.35
C VAL A 412 24.20 23.50 -6.33
N ASP A 413 24.52 22.93 -7.48
CA ASP A 413 24.83 21.51 -7.60
C ASP A 413 26.09 21.16 -6.82
N ILE A 414 26.13 19.94 -6.29
CA ILE A 414 27.27 19.39 -5.57
C ILE A 414 27.72 18.11 -6.26
N ILE A 415 28.95 18.11 -6.77
CA ILE A 415 29.64 16.91 -7.22
C ILE A 415 30.46 16.38 -6.04
N GLY A 416 30.11 15.20 -5.57
CA GLY A 416 30.56 14.70 -4.27
C GLY A 416 31.84 13.87 -4.28
N ASP A 417 32.37 13.48 -5.43
CA ASP A 417 33.53 12.55 -5.51
C ASP A 417 34.46 12.79 -6.72
N PHE A 418 34.43 14.00 -7.30
CA PHE A 418 35.24 14.33 -8.47
C PHE A 418 36.73 13.94 -8.35
N SER A 419 37.19 13.10 -9.27
CA SER A 419 38.51 12.48 -9.26
C SER A 419 39.23 12.60 -10.61
N LYS A 420 40.20 13.54 -10.69
CA LYS A 420 41.11 13.63 -11.85
C LYS A 420 41.90 12.35 -12.11
N ALA A 421 42.17 11.60 -11.04
CA ALA A 421 42.97 10.38 -11.12
C ALA A 421 42.20 9.26 -11.82
N GLU A 422 40.88 9.20 -11.61
CA GLU A 422 40.00 8.22 -12.24
C GLU A 422 39.55 8.67 -13.63
N GLY A 423 39.60 9.99 -13.89
CA GLY A 423 39.44 10.57 -15.23
C GLY A 423 38.18 11.40 -15.39
N ASP A 424 37.58 11.80 -14.29
CA ASP A 424 36.32 12.54 -14.25
C ASP A 424 36.41 13.87 -14.97
N ARG A 425 35.26 14.28 -15.52
CA ARG A 425 35.10 15.52 -16.25
C ARG A 425 33.80 16.22 -15.90
N ILE A 426 33.82 17.53 -16.03
CA ILE A 426 32.63 18.37 -15.94
C ILE A 426 32.24 18.84 -17.34
N ALA A 427 31.03 18.52 -17.76
CA ALA A 427 30.47 18.97 -19.03
C ALA A 427 29.53 20.16 -18.80
N PHE A 428 29.91 21.34 -19.27
CA PHE A 428 29.05 22.52 -19.23
C PHE A 428 28.11 22.52 -20.44
N ALA A 429 26.90 22.00 -20.27
CA ALA A 429 25.88 21.91 -21.31
C ALA A 429 25.00 23.17 -21.35
N GLY A 430 24.57 23.60 -22.54
CA GLY A 430 23.65 24.74 -22.69
C GLY A 430 24.30 26.13 -22.54
N PHE A 431 25.63 26.20 -22.36
CA PHE A 431 26.38 27.45 -22.30
C PHE A 431 26.98 27.85 -23.67
N ASN A 432 27.27 29.14 -23.85
CA ASN A 432 28.00 29.60 -25.02
C ASN A 432 29.51 29.42 -24.79
N ALA A 433 30.08 28.35 -25.33
CA ALA A 433 31.49 27.99 -25.23
C ALA A 433 32.49 29.11 -25.60
N ALA A 434 32.09 30.08 -26.43
CA ALA A 434 32.97 31.17 -26.87
C ALA A 434 33.05 32.32 -25.84
N THR A 435 32.08 32.42 -24.93
CA THR A 435 31.93 33.59 -24.06
C THR A 435 31.77 33.26 -22.59
N THR A 436 31.39 32.04 -22.26
CA THR A 436 31.20 31.60 -20.87
C THR A 436 32.55 31.23 -20.24
N THR A 437 32.74 31.64 -18.98
CA THR A 437 33.96 31.35 -18.20
C THR A 437 33.63 30.71 -16.86
N VAL A 438 34.54 29.84 -16.38
CA VAL A 438 34.45 29.18 -15.07
C VAL A 438 35.42 29.86 -14.12
N HIS A 439 34.93 30.29 -12.96
CA HIS A 439 35.68 30.99 -11.93
C HIS A 439 35.65 30.20 -10.63
N GLN A 440 36.82 29.80 -10.13
CA GLN A 440 36.92 29.23 -8.79
C GLN A 440 36.85 30.36 -7.76
N VAL A 441 35.84 30.34 -6.89
CA VAL A 441 35.60 31.38 -5.87
C VAL A 441 36.02 30.97 -4.47
N SER A 442 36.04 29.67 -4.19
CA SER A 442 36.57 29.09 -2.96
C SER A 442 37.38 27.83 -3.26
N VAL A 443 37.86 27.13 -2.23
CA VAL A 443 38.51 25.82 -2.45
C VAL A 443 37.58 24.88 -3.20
N VAL A 444 36.31 24.84 -2.84
CA VAL A 444 35.33 23.86 -3.33
C VAL A 444 34.26 24.47 -4.24
N SER A 445 34.16 25.80 -4.32
CA SER A 445 33.04 26.48 -4.98
C SER A 445 33.45 27.15 -6.28
N PHE A 446 32.58 27.03 -7.29
CA PHE A 446 32.79 27.53 -8.64
C PHE A 446 31.58 28.33 -9.10
N GLU A 447 31.86 29.35 -9.92
CA GLU A 447 30.86 30.16 -10.60
C GLU A 447 31.06 30.07 -12.10
N VAL A 448 29.98 29.87 -12.84
CA VAL A 448 29.95 29.98 -14.30
C VAL A 448 29.37 31.36 -14.64
N ARG A 449 30.09 32.11 -15.47
CA ARG A 449 29.75 33.50 -15.81
C ARG A 449 29.63 33.70 -17.31
N ASP A 450 28.65 34.51 -17.72
CA ASP A 450 28.41 34.84 -19.13
C ASP A 450 29.33 35.96 -19.66
N ALA A 451 29.13 36.34 -20.93
CA ALA A 451 29.89 37.40 -21.60
C ALA A 451 29.83 38.78 -20.90
N SER A 452 28.77 39.02 -20.12
CA SER A 452 28.54 40.25 -19.35
C SER A 452 29.08 40.16 -17.92
N ASN A 453 29.76 39.07 -17.59
CA ASN A 453 30.18 38.71 -16.23
C ASN A 453 29.00 38.47 -15.28
N GLY A 454 27.80 38.20 -15.81
CA GLY A 454 26.63 37.79 -15.06
C GLY A 454 26.77 36.35 -14.59
N LEU A 455 26.30 36.05 -13.38
CA LEU A 455 26.27 34.69 -12.85
C LEU A 455 25.18 33.88 -13.56
N VAL A 456 25.55 32.72 -14.09
CA VAL A 456 24.63 31.82 -14.83
C VAL A 456 24.62 30.39 -14.31
N GLN A 457 25.56 30.01 -13.43
CA GLN A 457 25.47 28.81 -12.61
C GLN A 457 26.46 28.87 -11.44
N GLN A 458 26.15 28.17 -10.36
CA GLN A 458 27.07 27.86 -9.26
C GLN A 458 27.11 26.35 -9.02
N PHE A 459 28.28 25.81 -8.71
CA PHE A 459 28.40 24.41 -8.30
C PHE A 459 29.56 24.24 -7.31
N GLN A 460 29.57 23.10 -6.62
CA GLN A 460 30.59 22.74 -5.65
C GLN A 460 31.20 21.38 -5.96
N LEU A 461 32.48 21.24 -5.67
CA LEU A 461 33.18 19.96 -5.62
C LEU A 461 33.44 19.65 -4.16
N PHE A 462 32.69 18.72 -3.59
CA PHE A 462 32.74 18.44 -2.15
C PHE A 462 32.84 16.94 -1.86
N ASP A 463 34.04 16.46 -1.55
CA ASP A 463 34.22 15.12 -1.01
C ASP A 463 33.85 15.09 0.49
N ALA A 464 32.72 14.44 0.80
CA ALA A 464 32.25 14.28 2.17
C ALA A 464 33.11 13.31 3.00
N TYR A 465 33.95 12.50 2.35
CA TYR A 465 34.72 11.40 2.95
C TYR A 465 36.24 11.67 2.99
N ALA A 466 36.75 12.63 2.22
CA ALA A 466 38.12 13.10 2.32
C ALA A 466 38.23 14.64 2.34
N ALA A 467 38.97 15.17 3.32
CA ALA A 467 39.32 16.59 3.30
C ALA A 467 40.18 16.88 2.06
N PRO A 468 39.85 17.88 1.23
CA PRO A 468 40.63 18.19 0.04
C PRO A 468 42.07 18.53 0.44
N THR A 469 43.03 17.64 0.16
CA THR A 469 44.44 17.91 0.40
C THR A 469 44.96 18.83 -0.69
N TYR A 470 44.94 20.13 -0.44
CA TYR A 470 45.35 21.12 -1.42
C TYR A 470 46.84 21.46 -1.32
N SER A 471 47.57 21.29 -2.43
CA SER A 471 48.97 21.72 -2.59
C SER A 471 49.15 22.94 -3.51
N GLY A 472 48.12 23.76 -3.72
CA GLY A 472 48.25 25.10 -4.30
C GLY A 472 47.89 25.29 -5.79
N GLY A 473 47.17 24.36 -6.43
CA GLY A 473 46.72 24.47 -7.84
C GLY A 473 45.24 24.14 -8.01
N ALA A 474 44.57 24.69 -9.04
CA ALA A 474 43.11 24.63 -9.22
C ALA A 474 42.55 23.19 -9.19
N LEU A 475 41.43 22.99 -8.49
CA LEU A 475 40.79 21.65 -8.38
C LEU A 475 40.30 21.11 -9.73
N ILE A 476 40.06 21.99 -10.71
CA ILE A 476 39.81 21.63 -12.12
C ILE A 476 40.66 22.53 -13.02
N GLU A 477 41.16 21.97 -14.12
CA GLU A 477 41.95 22.66 -15.14
C GLU A 477 41.38 22.35 -16.53
N GLY A 478 41.84 23.05 -17.58
CA GLY A 478 41.17 23.09 -18.89
C GLY A 478 40.96 21.77 -19.65
N THR A 479 41.43 20.62 -19.15
CA THR A 479 41.09 19.28 -19.66
C THR A 479 40.08 18.52 -18.80
N ASP A 480 39.87 18.98 -17.56
CA ASP A 480 38.95 18.42 -16.56
C ASP A 480 37.52 18.90 -16.79
N TYR A 481 37.33 19.89 -17.67
CA TYR A 481 36.02 20.33 -18.10
C TYR A 481 36.01 20.75 -19.56
N TYR A 482 34.82 20.75 -20.16
CA TYR A 482 34.60 21.27 -21.50
C TYR A 482 33.22 21.89 -21.61
N PHE A 483 33.04 22.76 -22.60
CA PHE A 483 31.72 23.26 -22.98
C PHE A 483 31.18 22.37 -24.11
N GLY A 484 30.01 21.78 -23.87
CA GLY A 484 29.33 20.84 -24.77
C GLY A 484 28.53 21.50 -25.88
#